data_AF-A0A132NJC5-F1
#
_entry.id   AF-A0A132NJC5-F1
#
_cell.length_a   1.000
_cell.length_b   1.000
_cell.length_c   1.000
_cell.angle_alpha   90.00
_cell.angle_beta   90.00
_cell.angle_gamma   90.00
#
_symmetry.space_group_name_H-M   'P 1'
#
loop_
_entity.id
_entity.type
_entity.pdbx_description
1 polymer ?
#
loop_
_entity_poly.entity_id
_entity_poly.type
_entity_poly.pdbx_seq_one_letter_code
_entity_poly.pdbx_strand_id
1 'polypeptide(L)'
;MNVLDVVLVIAALSFAISGYRQGFIVGVLSFAGFLGGGMVGLLLLPRVLERFFEPGLTSSIAAILIVFAAATIMQVFATYVGGQLKRYITWHPARLVDATAGGLAGAVSLLLVAWFIGTAVASASLPVVSRQVRESEVLTAISRVMPPGADSWFASFSQLLDRNGFPQVFGPYSQERIVQVPPPDERVLATPAVRRAQHSIVKVLGTARECSREIEGTGFVYAPRRVMTNAHVVAGVRNPVVLVRGERP
;
A
#
# COMPACT_ATOMS: atom_id res chain seq x y z
N MET A 1 4.75 19.29 12.70
CA MET A 1 5.52 18.06 12.99
C MET A 1 4.68 17.10 13.83
N ASN A 2 4.28 15.97 13.27
CA ASN A 2 3.42 14.97 13.93
C ASN A 2 4.24 13.78 14.49
N VAL A 3 3.58 12.79 15.11
CA VAL A 3 4.25 11.60 15.69
C VAL A 3 5.06 10.83 14.64
N LEU A 4 4.55 10.74 13.42
CA LEU A 4 5.25 10.07 12.32
C LEU A 4 6.54 10.81 11.96
N ASP A 5 6.52 12.15 11.92
CA ASP A 5 7.73 12.95 11.65
C ASP A 5 8.82 12.68 12.70
N VAL A 6 8.46 12.62 13.98
CA VAL A 6 9.42 12.33 15.07
C VAL A 6 10.06 10.95 14.88
N VAL A 7 9.24 9.94 14.58
CA VAL A 7 9.73 8.58 14.30
C VAL A 7 10.65 8.56 13.08
N LEU A 8 10.28 9.24 12.00
CA LEU A 8 11.07 9.30 10.78
C LEU A 8 12.42 10.01 11.00
N VAL A 9 12.44 11.09 11.78
CA VAL A 9 13.70 11.80 12.10
C VAL A 9 14.61 10.92 12.95
N ILE A 10 14.09 10.27 13.99
CA ILE A 10 14.89 9.35 14.83
C ILE A 10 15.43 8.19 13.99
N ALA A 11 14.59 7.60 13.14
CA ALA A 11 15.00 6.51 12.26
C ALA A 11 16.03 6.98 11.23
N ALA A 12 15.86 8.16 10.62
CA ALA A 12 16.81 8.74 9.67
C ALA A 12 18.16 9.03 10.32
N LEU A 13 18.17 9.56 11.55
CA LEU A 13 19.40 9.75 12.32
C LEU A 13 20.06 8.40 12.64
N SER A 14 19.29 7.39 13.03
CA SER A 14 19.81 6.05 13.31
C SER A 14 20.45 5.42 12.08
N PHE A 15 19.81 5.54 10.91
CA PHE A 15 20.36 5.08 9.63
C PHE A 15 21.55 5.92 9.17
N ALA A 16 21.55 7.23 9.41
CA ALA A 16 22.69 8.09 9.13
C ALA A 16 23.91 7.69 9.97
N ILE A 17 23.72 7.44 11.27
CA ILE A 17 24.78 7.00 12.19
C ILE A 17 25.28 5.61 11.78
N SER A 18 24.37 4.69 11.48
CA SER A 18 24.74 3.34 11.03
C SER A 18 25.54 3.39 9.72
N GLY A 19 25.04 4.12 8.72
CA GLY A 19 25.70 4.30 7.43
C GLY A 19 27.05 5.03 7.55
N TYR A 20 27.16 6.00 8.46
CA TYR A 20 28.43 6.68 8.74
C TYR A 20 29.48 5.74 9.33
N ARG A 21 29.08 4.86 10.24
CA ARG A 21 29.97 3.86 10.84
C ARG A 21 30.39 2.79 9.83
N GLN A 22 29.44 2.33 9.00
CA GLN A 22 29.68 1.27 8.01
C GLN A 22 30.53 1.79 6.84
N GLY A 23 30.24 3.00 6.36
CA GLY A 23 30.86 3.61 5.17
C GLY A 23 30.17 3.19 3.87
N PHE A 24 30.24 4.06 2.87
CA PHE A 24 29.59 3.88 1.57
C PHE A 24 30.07 2.63 0.83
N ILE A 25 31.38 2.39 0.78
CA ILE A 25 31.98 1.26 0.07
C ILE A 25 31.47 -0.06 0.64
N VAL A 26 31.47 -0.18 1.97
CA VAL A 26 30.94 -1.38 2.64
C VAL A 26 29.45 -1.51 2.34
N GLY A 27 28.69 -0.42 2.42
CA GLY A 27 27.26 -0.42 2.08
C GLY A 27 26.97 -0.93 0.66
N VAL A 28 27.67 -0.42 -0.35
CA VAL A 28 27.52 -0.85 -1.75
C VAL A 28 27.90 -2.31 -1.94
N LEU A 29 29.02 -2.75 -1.35
CA LEU A 29 29.47 -4.13 -1.47
C LEU A 29 28.52 -5.10 -0.77
N SER A 30 28.02 -4.74 0.42
CA SER A 30 26.97 -5.48 1.13
C SER A 30 25.71 -5.61 0.28
N PHE A 31 25.25 -4.52 -0.34
CA PHE A 31 24.07 -4.53 -1.21
C PHE A 31 24.28 -5.42 -2.45
N ALA A 32 25.43 -5.30 -3.11
CA ALA A 32 25.79 -6.17 -4.22
C ALA A 32 25.86 -7.65 -3.80
N GLY A 33 26.41 -7.92 -2.61
CA GLY A 33 26.43 -9.25 -2.02
C GLY A 33 25.03 -9.81 -1.77
N PHE A 34 24.12 -8.99 -1.22
CA PHE A 34 22.72 -9.38 -1.01
C PHE A 34 22.02 -9.74 -2.33
N LEU A 35 22.14 -8.89 -3.36
CA LEU A 35 21.56 -9.16 -4.68
C LEU A 35 22.16 -10.39 -5.34
N GLY A 36 23.49 -10.55 -5.27
CA GLY A 36 24.19 -11.71 -5.79
C GLY A 36 23.76 -13.00 -5.08
N GLY A 37 23.67 -12.98 -3.75
CA GLY A 37 23.20 -14.12 -2.96
C GLY A 37 21.75 -14.47 -3.21
N GLY A 38 20.87 -13.47 -3.38
CA GLY A 38 19.48 -13.68 -3.76
C GLY A 38 19.34 -14.32 -5.14
N MET A 39 20.12 -13.86 -6.12
CA MET A 39 20.17 -14.45 -7.47
C MET A 39 20.63 -15.91 -7.42
N VAL A 40 21.70 -16.20 -6.69
CA VAL A 40 22.19 -17.58 -6.49
C VAL A 40 21.12 -18.42 -5.79
N GLY A 41 20.46 -17.86 -4.76
CA GLY A 41 19.35 -18.49 -4.06
C GLY A 41 18.21 -18.88 -4.99
N LEU A 42 17.80 -17.97 -5.89
CA LEU A 42 16.76 -18.22 -6.91
C LEU A 42 17.17 -19.30 -7.90
N LEU A 43 18.42 -19.32 -8.33
CA LEU A 43 18.94 -20.35 -9.26
C LEU A 43 19.04 -21.74 -8.63
N LEU A 44 19.26 -21.81 -7.31
CA LEU A 44 19.31 -23.06 -6.55
C LEU A 44 17.93 -23.52 -6.09
N LEU A 45 16.98 -22.59 -5.97
CA LEU A 45 15.63 -22.80 -5.47
C LEU A 45 14.91 -24.02 -6.07
N PRO A 46 14.78 -24.18 -7.41
CA PRO A 46 14.02 -25.31 -7.97
C PRO A 46 14.64 -26.66 -7.59
N ARG A 47 15.98 -26.77 -7.60
CA ARG A 47 16.69 -28.01 -7.25
C ARG A 47 16.49 -28.42 -5.79
N VAL A 48 16.35 -27.44 -4.89
CA VAL A 48 16.12 -27.69 -3.47
C VAL A 48 14.64 -27.98 -3.21
N LEU A 49 13.73 -27.22 -3.80
CA LEU A 49 12.30 -27.43 -3.59
C LEU A 49 11.83 -28.78 -4.14
N GLU A 50 12.20 -29.13 -5.38
CA GLU A 50 11.79 -30.40 -6.01
C GLU A 50 12.30 -31.64 -5.25
N ARG A 51 13.41 -31.53 -4.51
CA ARG A 51 14.04 -32.66 -3.83
C ARG A 51 13.57 -32.84 -2.38
N PHE A 52 13.14 -31.77 -1.72
CA PHE A 52 12.91 -31.77 -0.27
C PHE A 52 11.51 -31.31 0.14
N PHE A 53 10.71 -30.72 -0.75
CA PHE A 53 9.43 -30.12 -0.41
C PHE A 53 8.33 -30.46 -1.40
N GLU A 54 7.17 -30.90 -0.89
CA GLU A 54 5.95 -31.07 -1.68
C GLU A 54 5.30 -29.71 -2.01
N PRO A 55 4.62 -29.57 -3.17
CA PRO A 55 3.95 -28.32 -3.54
C PRO A 55 2.92 -27.86 -2.50
N GLY A 56 3.06 -26.64 -1.98
CA GLY A 56 2.10 -26.06 -1.05
C GLY A 56 2.58 -24.82 -0.31
N LEU A 57 1.92 -24.49 0.80
CA LEU A 57 2.28 -23.34 1.65
C LEU A 57 3.70 -23.49 2.23
N THR A 58 4.08 -24.72 2.61
CA THR A 58 5.40 -25.04 3.16
C THR A 58 6.52 -24.81 2.15
N SER A 59 6.35 -25.21 0.88
CA SER A 59 7.33 -24.95 -0.17
C SER A 59 7.47 -23.46 -0.48
N SER A 60 6.37 -22.69 -0.42
CA SER A 60 6.39 -21.23 -0.62
C SER A 60 7.15 -20.50 0.50
N ILE A 61 6.91 -20.89 1.76
CA ILE A 61 7.64 -20.34 2.92
C ILE A 61 9.12 -20.75 2.84
N ALA A 62 9.40 -22.03 2.56
CA ALA A 62 10.76 -22.52 2.39
C ALA A 62 11.48 -21.77 1.27
N ALA A 63 10.80 -21.47 0.16
CA ALA A 63 11.37 -20.73 -0.96
C ALA A 63 11.86 -19.34 -0.53
N ILE A 64 11.00 -18.59 0.17
CA ILE A 64 11.33 -17.27 0.71
C ILE A 64 12.52 -17.37 1.67
N LEU A 65 12.50 -18.34 2.59
CA LEU A 65 13.56 -18.53 3.58
C LEU A 65 14.90 -18.91 2.94
N ILE A 66 14.91 -19.79 1.93
CA ILE A 66 16.12 -20.22 1.23
C ILE A 66 16.76 -19.04 0.49
N VAL A 67 15.97 -18.30 -0.29
CA VAL A 67 16.46 -17.14 -1.04
C VAL A 67 16.98 -16.06 -0.08
N PHE A 68 16.24 -15.79 0.99
CA PHE A 68 16.62 -14.81 1.99
C PHE A 68 17.89 -15.21 2.76
N ALA A 69 18.03 -16.50 3.12
CA ALA A 69 19.22 -17.02 3.78
C ALA A 69 20.45 -16.90 2.86
N ALA A 70 20.33 -17.29 1.59
CA ALA A 70 21.42 -17.16 0.61
C ALA A 70 21.84 -15.70 0.42
N ALA A 71 20.88 -14.79 0.28
CA ALA A 71 21.12 -13.35 0.19
C ALA A 71 21.85 -12.81 1.43
N THR A 72 21.41 -13.20 2.63
CA THR A 72 22.01 -12.75 3.89
C THR A 72 23.43 -13.28 4.08
N ILE A 73 23.68 -14.56 3.77
CA ILE A 73 25.03 -15.15 3.85
C ILE A 73 26.00 -14.40 2.94
N MET A 74 25.61 -14.16 1.69
CA MET A 74 26.45 -13.46 0.73
C MET A 74 26.64 -11.97 1.09
N GLN A 75 25.62 -11.33 1.65
CA GLN A 75 25.72 -9.98 2.19
C GLN A 75 26.73 -9.90 3.33
N VAL A 76 26.71 -10.82 4.28
CA VAL A 76 27.67 -10.85 5.41
C VAL A 76 29.08 -11.05 4.88
N PHE A 77 29.27 -11.98 3.95
CA PHE A 77 30.57 -12.20 3.31
C PHE A 77 31.07 -10.93 2.59
N ALA A 78 30.23 -10.29 1.78
CA ALA A 78 30.59 -9.06 1.08
C ALA A 78 30.86 -7.90 2.03
N THR A 79 30.13 -7.81 3.15
CA THR A 79 30.38 -6.82 4.21
C THR A 79 31.76 -7.03 4.82
N TYR A 80 32.13 -8.29 5.10
CA TYR A 80 33.45 -8.64 5.62
C TYR A 80 34.57 -8.26 4.64
N VAL A 81 34.42 -8.62 3.37
CA VAL A 81 35.36 -8.25 2.29
C VAL A 81 35.46 -6.73 2.14
N GLY A 82 34.33 -6.01 2.19
CA GLY A 82 34.30 -4.56 2.11
C GLY A 82 35.02 -3.91 3.29
N GLY A 83 34.86 -4.46 4.49
CA GLY A 83 35.60 -4.04 5.68
C GLY A 83 37.11 -4.23 5.54
N GLN A 84 37.55 -5.33 4.92
CA GLN A 84 38.96 -5.57 4.62
C GLN A 84 39.49 -4.60 3.56
N LEU A 85 38.71 -4.35 2.50
CA LEU A 85 39.07 -3.40 1.44
C LEU A 85 39.24 -1.98 2.00
N LYS A 86 38.37 -1.59 2.94
CA LYS A 86 38.44 -0.31 3.64
C LYS A 86 39.75 -0.11 4.42
N ARG A 87 40.44 -1.18 4.83
CA ARG A 87 41.75 -1.10 5.51
C ARG A 87 42.88 -0.64 4.59
N TYR A 88 42.76 -0.84 3.27
CA TYR A 88 43.74 -0.36 2.29
C TYR A 88 43.57 1.14 1.98
N ILE A 89 42.45 1.74 2.39
CA ILE A 89 42.24 3.19 2.29
C ILE A 89 42.89 3.85 3.52
N THR A 90 44.17 4.19 3.35
CA THR A 90 45.00 4.84 4.38
C THR A 90 44.82 6.35 4.43
N TRP A 91 44.23 6.96 3.38
CA TRP A 91 44.05 8.41 3.29
C TRP A 91 42.86 8.91 4.13
N HIS A 92 43.14 9.75 5.12
CA HIS A 92 42.14 10.27 6.07
C HIS A 92 40.95 11.01 5.41
N PRO A 93 41.16 11.87 4.39
CA PRO A 93 40.06 12.55 3.72
C PRO A 93 39.12 11.58 2.99
N ALA A 94 39.66 10.56 2.30
CA ALA A 94 38.85 9.56 1.61
C ALA A 94 37.97 8.76 2.59
N ARG A 95 38.47 8.47 3.79
CA ARG A 95 37.69 7.79 4.84
C ARG A 95 36.55 8.65 5.37
N LEU A 96 36.76 9.96 5.46
CA LEU A 96 35.71 10.90 5.87
C LEU A 96 34.62 11.00 4.79
N VAL A 97 35.01 11.12 3.52
CA VAL A 97 34.06 11.13 2.39
C VAL A 97 33.25 9.83 2.36
N ASP A 98 33.89 8.66 2.46
CA ASP A 98 33.21 7.36 2.52
C ASP A 98 32.19 7.27 3.67
N ALA A 99 32.55 7.73 4.86
CA ALA A 99 31.67 7.73 6.02
C ALA A 99 30.49 8.69 5.81
N THR A 100 30.74 9.93 5.40
CA THR A 100 29.69 10.92 5.15
C THR A 100 28.72 10.48 4.04
N ALA A 101 29.25 9.93 2.95
CA ALA A 101 28.45 9.39 1.86
C ALA A 101 27.62 8.18 2.31
N GLY A 102 28.18 7.31 3.16
CA GLY A 102 27.44 6.17 3.73
C GLY A 102 26.28 6.62 4.62
N GLY A 103 26.51 7.61 5.48
CA GLY A 103 25.47 8.18 6.34
C GLY A 103 24.37 8.88 5.55
N LEU A 104 24.74 9.73 4.59
CA LEU A 104 23.80 10.41 3.71
C LEU A 104 22.98 9.42 2.87
N ALA A 105 23.64 8.45 2.24
CA ALA A 105 22.96 7.43 1.46
C ALA A 105 21.98 6.61 2.31
N GLY A 106 22.36 6.24 3.54
CA GLY A 106 21.48 5.52 4.46
C GLY A 106 20.23 6.33 4.84
N ALA A 107 20.40 7.61 5.21
CA ALA A 107 19.30 8.49 5.55
C ALA A 107 18.36 8.73 4.36
N VAL A 108 18.91 9.06 3.19
CA VAL A 108 18.15 9.28 1.96
C VAL A 108 17.38 8.01 1.57
N SER A 109 18.02 6.85 1.64
CA SER A 109 17.36 5.56 1.32
C SER A 109 16.15 5.30 2.22
N LEU A 110 16.31 5.50 3.53
CA LEU A 110 15.20 5.34 4.48
C LEU A 110 14.05 6.30 4.17
N LEU A 111 14.35 7.57 3.93
CA LEU A 111 13.35 8.60 3.65
C LEU A 111 12.59 8.31 2.35
N LEU A 112 13.29 7.85 1.30
CA LEU A 112 12.68 7.44 0.04
C LEU A 112 11.76 6.22 0.22
N VAL A 113 12.19 5.21 0.98
CA VAL A 113 11.37 4.04 1.29
C VAL A 113 10.14 4.42 2.12
N ALA A 114 10.32 5.27 3.13
CA ALA A 114 9.23 5.77 3.96
C ALA A 114 8.22 6.60 3.15
N TRP A 115 8.71 7.42 2.21
CA TRP A 115 7.87 8.15 1.27
C TRP A 115 7.09 7.19 0.36
N PHE A 116 7.75 6.20 -0.24
CA PHE A 116 7.10 5.22 -1.11
C PHE A 116 6.01 4.44 -0.37
N ILE A 117 6.30 3.93 0.83
CA ILE A 117 5.31 3.25 1.67
C ILE A 117 4.20 4.23 2.10
N GLY A 118 4.56 5.47 2.42
CA GLY A 118 3.63 6.54 2.74
C GLY A 118 2.60 6.77 1.64
N THR A 119 3.00 6.75 0.36
CA THR A 119 2.05 6.88 -0.77
C THR A 119 0.99 5.77 -0.76
N ALA A 120 1.40 4.53 -0.46
CA ALA A 120 0.48 3.39 -0.34
C ALA A 120 -0.47 3.55 0.85
N VAL A 121 0.07 3.86 2.03
CA VAL A 121 -0.68 3.96 3.29
C VAL A 121 -1.63 5.16 3.30
N ALA A 122 -1.28 6.25 2.63
CA ALA A 122 -2.17 7.41 2.48
C ALA A 122 -3.47 7.06 1.74
N SER A 123 -3.42 6.07 0.84
CA SER A 123 -4.55 5.58 0.05
C SER A 123 -5.32 4.43 0.73
N ALA A 124 -4.79 3.88 1.82
CA ALA A 124 -5.40 2.78 2.56
C ALA A 124 -6.62 3.25 3.39
N SER A 125 -7.58 2.35 3.58
CA SER A 125 -8.78 2.54 4.42
C SER A 125 -8.48 2.45 5.93
N LEU A 126 -7.40 3.09 6.37
CA LEU A 126 -6.97 3.16 7.77
C LEU A 126 -6.96 4.64 8.21
N PRO A 127 -8.06 5.18 8.75
CA PRO A 127 -8.23 6.63 8.98
C PRO A 127 -7.16 7.24 9.88
N VAL A 128 -6.77 6.53 10.94
CA VAL A 128 -5.77 7.01 11.92
C VAL A 128 -4.38 7.12 11.29
N VAL A 129 -3.94 6.09 10.58
CA VAL A 129 -2.61 6.03 9.98
C VAL A 129 -2.51 6.93 8.76
N SER A 130 -3.53 6.90 7.90
CA SER A 130 -3.57 7.74 6.68
C SER A 130 -3.60 9.24 7.01
N ARG A 131 -4.20 9.63 8.15
CA ARG A 131 -4.15 11.01 8.65
C ARG A 131 -2.72 11.42 9.04
N GLN A 132 -2.00 10.60 9.80
CA GLN A 132 -0.62 10.89 10.18
C GLN A 132 0.32 11.00 8.97
N VAL A 133 0.10 10.19 7.94
CA VAL A 133 0.86 10.28 6.69
C VAL A 133 0.55 11.57 5.93
N ARG A 134 -0.74 11.94 5.77
CA ARG A 134 -1.14 13.17 5.06
C ARG A 134 -0.72 14.46 5.77
N GLU A 135 -0.67 14.45 7.10
CA GLU A 135 -0.25 15.60 7.91
C GLU A 135 1.28 15.64 8.14
N SER A 136 2.06 14.71 7.59
CA SER A 136 3.53 14.64 7.79
C SER A 136 4.26 15.72 7.00
N GLU A 137 5.03 16.54 7.71
CA GLU A 137 5.87 17.57 7.10
C GLU A 137 7.07 16.94 6.38
N VAL A 138 7.67 15.88 6.94
CA VAL A 138 8.83 15.20 6.36
C VAL A 138 8.46 14.55 5.02
N LEU A 139 7.35 13.81 4.97
CA LEU A 139 6.91 13.15 3.74
C LEU A 139 6.46 14.16 2.68
N THR A 140 5.82 15.25 3.11
CA THR A 140 5.46 16.36 2.21
C THR A 140 6.70 17.04 1.63
N ALA A 141 7.74 17.25 2.44
CA ALA A 141 9.00 17.85 1.98
C ALA A 141 9.70 16.95 0.95
N ILE A 142 9.75 15.63 1.19
CA ILE A 142 10.32 14.66 0.23
C ILE A 142 9.53 14.69 -1.08
N SER A 143 8.21 14.65 -1.02
CA SER A 143 7.33 14.67 -2.20
C SER A 143 7.58 15.89 -3.11
N ARG A 144 7.92 17.06 -2.54
CA ARG A 144 8.23 18.28 -3.32
C ARG A 144 9.52 18.20 -4.13
N VAL A 145 10.46 17.35 -3.73
CA VAL A 145 11.77 17.18 -4.38
C VAL A 145 11.74 16.03 -5.39
N MET A 146 10.71 15.18 -5.34
CA MET A 146 10.57 14.06 -6.26
C MET A 146 10.21 14.52 -7.68
N PRO A 147 10.63 13.78 -8.73
CA PRO A 147 10.30 14.10 -10.10
C PRO A 147 8.78 14.11 -10.35
N PRO A 148 8.29 14.96 -11.28
CA PRO A 148 6.89 14.92 -11.70
C PRO A 148 6.52 13.51 -12.18
N GLY A 149 5.47 12.92 -11.60
CA GLY A 149 5.01 11.57 -11.93
C GLY A 149 5.51 10.45 -11.00
N ALA A 150 6.37 10.74 -10.01
CA ALA A 150 6.80 9.75 -9.03
C ALA A 150 5.62 9.14 -8.22
N ASP A 151 4.56 9.91 -7.99
CA ASP A 151 3.35 9.45 -7.29
C ASP A 151 2.63 8.30 -8.03
N SER A 152 2.81 8.21 -9.35
CA SER A 152 2.24 7.14 -10.18
C SER A 152 3.03 5.83 -10.15
N TRP A 153 4.24 5.83 -9.56
CA TRP A 153 5.09 4.64 -9.50
C TRP A 153 4.48 3.55 -8.62
N PHE A 154 3.82 3.92 -7.52
CA PHE A 154 3.10 2.96 -6.68
C PHE A 154 1.90 2.35 -7.42
N ALA A 155 1.16 3.17 -8.19
CA ALA A 155 0.06 2.68 -9.03
C ALA A 155 0.55 1.72 -10.11
N SER A 156 1.69 2.04 -10.73
CA SER A 156 2.33 1.18 -11.75
C SER A 156 2.84 -0.14 -11.15
N PHE A 157 3.46 -0.08 -9.97
CA PHE A 157 3.90 -1.26 -9.24
C PHE A 157 2.72 -2.14 -8.84
N SER A 158 1.67 -1.55 -8.26
CA SER A 158 0.43 -2.26 -7.91
C SER A 158 -0.23 -2.90 -9.12
N GLN A 159 -0.25 -2.24 -10.28
CA GLN A 159 -0.75 -2.84 -11.53
C GLN A 159 0.07 -4.04 -12.01
N LEU A 160 1.39 -4.07 -11.78
CA LEU A 160 2.21 -5.24 -12.12
C LEU A 160 1.94 -6.42 -11.18
N LEU A 161 1.60 -6.16 -9.92
CA LEU A 161 1.14 -7.18 -8.96
C LEU A 161 -0.28 -7.67 -9.28
N ASP A 162 -1.19 -6.76 -9.64
CA ASP A 162 -2.60 -7.05 -9.96
C ASP A 162 -2.78 -7.72 -11.33
N ARG A 163 -1.77 -7.68 -12.22
CA ARG A 163 -1.77 -8.41 -13.50
C ARG A 163 -1.90 -9.93 -13.32
N ASN A 164 -1.73 -10.45 -12.11
CA ASN A 164 -2.01 -11.85 -11.77
C ASN A 164 -3.42 -12.08 -11.16
N GLY A 165 -4.35 -11.11 -11.19
CA GLY A 165 -5.63 -11.26 -10.47
C GLY A 165 -6.86 -10.49 -10.97
N PHE A 166 -6.80 -9.20 -11.32
CA PHE A 166 -8.03 -8.44 -11.67
C PHE A 166 -7.76 -7.21 -12.57
N PRO A 167 -8.57 -6.97 -13.62
CA PRO A 167 -8.48 -5.74 -14.41
C PRO A 167 -9.03 -4.53 -13.62
N GLN A 168 -8.20 -3.51 -13.37
CA GLN A 168 -8.64 -2.24 -12.79
C GLN A 168 -9.41 -1.43 -13.84
N VAL A 169 -10.74 -1.48 -13.80
CA VAL A 169 -11.63 -0.73 -14.73
C VAL A 169 -11.88 0.72 -14.27
N PHE A 170 -11.24 1.17 -13.19
CA PHE A 170 -11.29 2.54 -12.69
C PHE A 170 -9.87 3.12 -12.69
N GLY A 171 -9.61 4.05 -13.61
CA GLY A 171 -8.34 4.78 -13.62
C GLY A 171 -8.24 5.70 -12.39
N PRO A 172 -7.13 5.71 -11.64
CA PRO A 172 -7.00 6.50 -10.41
C PRO A 172 -6.93 8.02 -10.63
N TYR A 173 -6.87 8.49 -11.88
CA TYR A 173 -6.64 9.91 -12.20
C TYR A 173 -7.52 10.44 -13.34
N SER A 174 -8.83 10.33 -13.21
CA SER A 174 -9.63 11.53 -13.41
C SER A 174 -9.97 12.03 -12.02
N GLN A 175 -9.36 13.14 -11.58
CA GLN A 175 -9.95 13.92 -10.48
C GLN A 175 -11.41 14.12 -10.86
N GLU A 176 -12.33 13.52 -10.09
CA GLU A 176 -13.71 13.92 -10.18
C GLU A 176 -13.73 15.40 -9.79
N ARG A 177 -13.83 16.27 -10.79
CA ARG A 177 -14.08 17.69 -10.54
C ARG A 177 -15.47 17.75 -9.96
N ILE A 178 -15.54 17.81 -8.63
CA ILE A 178 -16.74 18.26 -7.93
C ILE A 178 -16.91 19.71 -8.34
N VAL A 179 -17.70 19.93 -9.39
CA VAL A 179 -18.04 21.28 -9.84
C VAL A 179 -18.77 21.93 -8.69
N GLN A 180 -18.29 23.10 -8.28
CA GLN A 180 -18.96 23.87 -7.25
C GLN A 180 -20.29 24.36 -7.83
N VAL A 181 -21.39 23.75 -7.36
CA VAL A 181 -22.76 24.12 -7.72
C VAL A 181 -23.44 24.77 -6.53
N PRO A 182 -24.44 25.65 -6.76
CA PRO A 182 -25.29 26.13 -5.68
C PRO A 182 -25.98 24.98 -4.93
N PRO A 183 -26.43 25.20 -3.68
CA PRO A 183 -27.26 24.24 -2.97
C PRO A 183 -28.50 23.83 -3.80
N PRO A 184 -28.97 22.57 -3.70
CA PRO A 184 -30.18 22.12 -4.39
C PRO A 184 -31.41 22.94 -3.97
N ASP A 185 -32.29 23.25 -4.93
CA ASP A 185 -33.57 23.90 -4.63
C ASP A 185 -34.51 22.91 -3.90
N GLU A 186 -34.90 23.24 -2.67
CA GLU A 186 -35.80 22.41 -1.85
C GLU A 186 -37.18 22.21 -2.51
N ARG A 187 -37.59 23.10 -3.43
CA ARG A 187 -38.84 22.97 -4.18
C ARG A 187 -38.91 21.70 -5.02
N VAL A 188 -37.76 21.09 -5.34
CA VAL A 188 -37.69 19.79 -6.04
C VAL A 188 -38.48 18.71 -5.30
N LEU A 189 -38.50 18.73 -3.96
CA LEU A 189 -39.24 17.77 -3.13
C LEU A 189 -40.75 17.83 -3.37
N ALA A 190 -41.28 19.00 -3.73
CA ALA A 190 -42.71 19.22 -3.98
C ALA A 190 -43.13 18.94 -5.43
N THR A 191 -42.19 18.61 -6.32
CA THR A 191 -42.50 18.43 -7.74
C THR A 191 -43.42 17.21 -7.98
N PRO A 192 -44.34 17.28 -8.95
CA PRO A 192 -45.19 16.14 -9.30
C PRO A 192 -44.42 14.89 -9.72
N ALA A 193 -43.21 15.04 -10.26
CA ALA A 193 -42.34 13.93 -10.63
C ALA A 193 -41.83 13.17 -9.39
N VAL A 194 -41.31 13.87 -8.38
CA VAL A 194 -40.83 13.26 -7.13
C VAL A 194 -41.96 12.62 -6.36
N ARG A 195 -43.12 13.30 -6.24
CA ARG A 195 -44.30 12.73 -5.56
C ARG A 195 -44.81 11.46 -6.23
N ARG A 196 -44.79 11.39 -7.57
CA ARG A 196 -45.15 10.17 -8.31
C ARG A 196 -44.11 9.06 -8.10
N ALA A 197 -42.82 9.39 -8.21
CA ALA A 197 -41.72 8.43 -8.04
C ALA A 197 -41.70 7.82 -6.63
N GLN A 198 -42.06 8.58 -5.59
CA GLN A 198 -42.17 8.11 -4.21
C GLN A 198 -43.04 6.84 -4.09
N HIS A 199 -44.06 6.68 -4.93
CA HIS A 199 -44.93 5.49 -4.90
C HIS A 199 -44.26 4.20 -5.38
N SER A 200 -43.13 4.31 -6.09
CA SER A 200 -42.35 3.19 -6.61
C SER A 200 -41.06 2.96 -5.83
N ILE A 201 -40.77 3.78 -4.81
CA ILE A 201 -39.62 3.63 -3.93
C ILE A 201 -40.01 2.76 -2.72
N VAL A 202 -39.13 1.83 -2.38
CA VAL A 202 -39.32 0.88 -1.28
C VAL A 202 -38.13 0.90 -0.34
N LYS A 203 -38.36 0.59 0.93
CA LYS A 203 -37.30 0.37 1.92
C LYS A 203 -36.94 -1.11 1.93
N VAL A 204 -35.66 -1.43 1.93
CA VAL A 204 -35.15 -2.80 1.95
C VAL A 204 -34.48 -3.04 3.29
N LEU A 205 -34.89 -4.09 3.99
CA LEU A 205 -34.33 -4.51 5.27
C LEU A 205 -33.79 -5.92 5.16
N GLY A 206 -32.72 -6.20 5.89
CA GLY A 206 -32.15 -7.54 5.93
C GLY A 206 -31.23 -7.74 7.12
N THR A 207 -31.13 -8.98 7.58
CA THR A 207 -30.14 -9.35 8.62
C THR A 207 -29.04 -10.18 7.96
N ALA A 208 -27.83 -9.62 7.92
CA ALA A 208 -26.63 -10.31 7.47
C ALA A 208 -25.96 -11.00 8.67
N ARG A 209 -26.40 -12.22 8.99
CA ARG A 209 -25.96 -12.95 10.20
C ARG A 209 -24.47 -13.22 10.23
N GLU A 210 -23.89 -13.58 9.08
CA GLU A 210 -22.46 -13.86 8.92
C GLU A 210 -21.59 -12.61 9.13
N CYS A 211 -22.18 -11.42 8.96
CA CYS A 211 -21.53 -10.13 9.21
C CYS A 211 -21.92 -9.51 10.56
N SER A 212 -22.80 -10.17 11.33
CA SER A 212 -23.39 -9.64 12.57
C SER A 212 -23.96 -8.22 12.43
N ARG A 213 -24.65 -7.94 11.31
CA ARG A 213 -25.22 -6.61 11.02
C ARG A 213 -26.67 -6.69 10.53
N GLU A 214 -27.42 -5.65 10.85
CA GLU A 214 -28.66 -5.32 10.16
C GLU A 214 -28.35 -4.32 9.04
N ILE A 215 -28.95 -4.56 7.87
CA ILE A 215 -28.76 -3.76 6.66
C ILE A 215 -30.08 -3.07 6.36
N GLU A 216 -30.00 -1.76 6.16
CA GLU A 216 -31.10 -0.90 5.73
C GLU A 216 -30.69 -0.18 4.45
N GLY A 217 -31.57 -0.18 3.46
CA GLY A 217 -31.35 0.54 2.21
C GLY A 217 -32.63 0.86 1.47
N THR A 218 -32.47 1.32 0.24
CA THR A 218 -33.56 1.74 -0.64
C THR A 218 -33.53 0.93 -1.93
N GLY A 219 -34.71 0.69 -2.50
CA GLY A 219 -34.86 0.16 -3.84
C GLY A 219 -36.00 0.84 -4.58
N PHE A 220 -36.15 0.52 -5.85
CA PHE A 220 -37.29 0.97 -6.65
C PHE A 220 -37.87 -0.17 -7.48
N VAL A 221 -39.18 -0.11 -7.70
CA VAL A 221 -39.91 -1.06 -8.55
C VAL A 221 -39.67 -0.68 -10.02
N TYR A 222 -39.11 -1.59 -10.81
CA TYR A 222 -38.90 -1.38 -12.25
C TYR A 222 -39.82 -2.24 -13.13
N ALA A 223 -40.44 -3.28 -12.55
CA ALA A 223 -41.39 -4.15 -13.22
C ALA A 223 -42.31 -4.83 -12.18
N PRO A 224 -43.47 -5.40 -12.60
CA PRO A 224 -44.37 -6.10 -11.69
C PRO A 224 -43.63 -7.16 -10.87
N ARG A 225 -43.75 -7.07 -9.53
CA ARG A 225 -43.09 -7.96 -8.56
C ARG A 225 -41.55 -7.99 -8.65
N ARG A 226 -40.93 -6.92 -9.15
CA ARG A 226 -39.46 -6.81 -9.29
C ARG A 226 -38.95 -5.47 -8.76
N VAL A 227 -38.01 -5.54 -7.81
CA VAL A 227 -37.34 -4.40 -7.18
C VAL A 227 -35.86 -4.43 -7.54
N MET A 228 -35.30 -3.27 -7.85
CA MET A 228 -33.86 -3.08 -8.03
C MET A 228 -33.28 -2.33 -6.83
N THR A 229 -32.11 -2.76 -6.37
CA THR A 229 -31.32 -2.11 -5.32
C THR A 229 -29.84 -2.39 -5.58
N ASN A 230 -28.96 -1.75 -4.79
CA ASN A 230 -27.54 -1.99 -4.87
C ASN A 230 -27.18 -3.36 -4.31
N ALA A 231 -26.18 -4.03 -4.89
CA ALA A 231 -25.71 -5.33 -4.42
C ALA A 231 -25.29 -5.32 -2.94
N HIS A 232 -24.66 -4.24 -2.47
CA HIS A 232 -24.24 -4.09 -1.08
C HIS A 232 -25.40 -4.00 -0.07
N VAL A 233 -26.63 -3.67 -0.52
CA VAL A 233 -27.82 -3.61 0.34
C VAL A 233 -28.34 -5.02 0.68
N VAL A 234 -27.98 -6.02 -0.14
CA VAL A 234 -28.42 -7.41 0.02
C VAL A 234 -27.27 -8.40 0.23
N ALA A 235 -26.03 -7.91 0.28
CA ALA A 235 -24.86 -8.75 0.50
C ALA A 235 -24.94 -9.46 1.86
N GLY A 236 -24.85 -10.80 1.85
CA GLY A 236 -24.94 -11.63 3.06
C GLY A 236 -26.35 -11.75 3.66
N VAL A 237 -27.38 -11.16 3.03
CA VAL A 237 -28.78 -11.24 3.47
C VAL A 237 -29.48 -12.40 2.74
N ARG A 238 -30.01 -13.38 3.49
CA ARG A 238 -30.72 -14.53 2.90
C ARG A 238 -32.20 -14.26 2.60
N ASN A 239 -32.88 -13.53 3.49
CA ASN A 239 -34.30 -13.24 3.38
C ASN A 239 -34.51 -11.73 3.53
N PRO A 240 -34.34 -10.94 2.46
CA PRO A 240 -34.61 -9.51 2.50
C PRO A 240 -36.12 -9.25 2.62
N VAL A 241 -36.49 -8.25 3.43
CA VAL A 241 -37.86 -7.76 3.57
C VAL A 241 -37.95 -6.43 2.84
N VAL A 242 -38.91 -6.32 1.93
CA VAL A 242 -39.20 -5.08 1.22
C VAL A 242 -40.41 -4.43 1.88
N LEU A 243 -40.25 -3.19 2.35
CA LEU A 243 -41.33 -2.38 2.89
C LEU A 243 -41.85 -1.41 1.83
N VAL A 244 -43.15 -1.49 1.56
CA VAL A 244 -43.84 -0.57 0.65
C VAL A 244 -44.52 0.49 1.52
N ARG A 245 -44.13 1.75 1.36
CA ARG A 245 -44.66 2.88 2.16
C ARG A 245 -44.51 2.69 3.69
N GLY A 246 -43.49 1.95 4.13
CA GLY A 246 -43.22 1.70 5.55
C GLY A 246 -43.96 0.49 6.12
N GLU A 247 -44.79 -0.18 5.33
CA GLU A 247 -45.53 -1.37 5.73
C GLU A 247 -44.90 -2.62 5.12
N ARG A 248 -45.00 -3.73 5.84
CA ARG A 248 -44.65 -5.05 5.29
C ARG A 248 -45.76 -5.46 4.30
N PRO A 249 -45.41 -6.01 3.13
CA PRO A 249 -46.38 -6.57 2.19
C PRO A 249 -47.14 -7.74 2.79
#